data_AF-A0A9N9WDE5-F1
#
_entry.id   AF-A0A9N9WDE5-F1
#
_cell.length_a   1.000
_cell.length_b   1.000
_cell.length_c   1.000
_cell.angle_alpha   90.00
_cell.angle_beta   90.00
_cell.angle_gamma   90.00
#
_symmetry.space_group_name_H-M   'P 1'
#
loop_
_entity.id
_entity.type
_entity.pdbx_description
1 polymer ?
#
loop_
_entity_poly.entity_id
_entity_poly.type
_entity_poly.pdbx_seq_one_letter_code
_entity_poly.pdbx_strand_id
1 'polypeptide(L)'
;MKIIFKWQMYQCVLFFPDYVFIPGLKNELLMFGGYSFAQNHTKRLWYCSQKRLGCKAKVQMNSDNCIVFADSEHCHKPPEYHITKSGQYVLLRNSKKRKRSK
;
A
#
# COMPACT_ATOMS: atom_id res chain seq x y z
N MET A 1 -12.56 29.14 -38.67
CA MET A 1 -13.13 28.16 -37.71
C MET A 1 -12.82 26.75 -38.17
N LYS A 2 -11.75 26.13 -37.64
CA LYS A 2 -11.56 24.67 -37.64
C LYS A 2 -10.86 24.35 -36.32
N ILE A 3 -11.66 23.93 -35.34
CA ILE A 3 -11.17 23.61 -34.00
C ILE A 3 -10.45 22.27 -34.10
N ILE A 4 -9.15 22.31 -33.80
CA ILE A 4 -8.27 21.15 -33.65
C ILE A 4 -8.56 20.58 -32.26
N PHE A 5 -9.29 19.47 -32.16
CA PHE A 5 -9.37 18.68 -30.94
C PHE A 5 -8.60 17.37 -31.11
N LYS A 6 -7.28 17.50 -31.07
CA LYS A 6 -6.38 16.41 -30.72
C LYS A 6 -5.54 16.93 -29.54
N TRP A 7 -6.10 16.84 -28.34
CA TRP A 7 -5.40 17.18 -27.11
C TRP A 7 -5.31 15.94 -26.22
N GLN A 8 -4.05 15.62 -25.96
CA GLN A 8 -3.48 14.59 -25.11
C GLN A 8 -4.40 13.95 -24.05
N MET A 9 -4.73 12.68 -24.25
CA MET A 9 -4.94 11.70 -23.17
C MET A 9 -3.60 11.07 -22.71
N TYR A 10 -2.48 11.78 -22.92
CA TYR A 10 -1.11 11.36 -22.55
C TYR A 10 -0.59 12.18 -21.37
N GLN A 11 -1.45 12.46 -20.39
CA GLN A 11 -1.04 13.19 -19.18
C GLN A 11 -1.50 12.52 -17.89
N CYS A 12 -1.38 11.19 -17.83
CA CYS A 12 -1.55 10.39 -16.61
C CYS A 12 -0.32 9.48 -16.36
N VAL A 13 0.89 9.94 -16.66
CA VAL A 13 2.12 9.17 -16.35
C VAL A 13 3.17 9.96 -15.57
N LEU A 14 2.83 11.13 -15.04
CA LEU A 14 3.73 11.86 -14.18
C LEU A 14 3.27 11.72 -12.73
N PHE A 15 3.96 10.81 -12.02
CA PHE A 15 3.98 10.70 -10.57
C PHE A 15 2.82 9.93 -9.93
N PHE A 16 2.54 8.72 -10.39
CA PHE A 16 1.96 7.73 -9.48
C PHE A 16 3.03 7.37 -8.44
N PRO A 17 2.75 7.45 -7.14
CA PRO A 17 3.65 6.87 -6.16
C PRO A 17 3.67 5.36 -6.44
N ASP A 18 4.86 4.82 -6.71
CA ASP A 18 5.02 3.40 -6.98
C ASP A 18 4.43 2.61 -5.81
N TYR A 19 3.42 1.78 -6.12
CA TYR A 19 2.89 0.81 -5.19
C TYR A 19 3.29 -0.59 -5.61
N VAL A 20 3.46 -1.46 -4.63
CA VAL A 20 3.87 -2.84 -4.86
C VAL A 20 2.90 -3.77 -4.16
N PHE A 21 2.46 -4.82 -4.86
CA PHE A 21 1.73 -5.91 -4.23
C PHE A 21 2.72 -6.89 -3.60
N ILE A 22 2.56 -7.13 -2.31
CA ILE A 22 3.32 -8.11 -1.55
C ILE A 22 2.43 -9.34 -1.42
N PRO A 23 2.74 -10.45 -2.12
CA PRO A 23 1.99 -11.69 -1.97
C PRO A 23 2.14 -12.21 -0.54
N GLY A 24 1.01 -12.38 0.14
CA GLY A 24 0.95 -13.02 1.45
C GLY A 24 0.36 -14.43 1.34
N LEU A 25 0.61 -15.26 2.35
CA LEU A 25 0.13 -16.65 2.40
C LEU A 25 -1.41 -16.79 2.34
N LYS A 26 -2.13 -15.78 2.83
CA LYS A 26 -3.61 -15.78 2.86
C LYS A 26 -4.20 -14.66 2.03
N ASN A 27 -3.67 -13.44 2.22
CA ASN A 27 -4.14 -12.24 1.55
C ASN A 27 -2.92 -11.49 1.00
N GLU A 28 -3.08 -10.88 -0.17
CA GLU A 28 -2.14 -9.92 -0.72
C GLU A 28 -2.15 -8.61 0.10
N LEU A 29 -0.99 -7.97 0.21
CA LEU A 29 -0.83 -6.66 0.82
C LEU A 29 -0.43 -5.64 -0.22
N LEU A 30 -0.97 -4.43 -0.12
CA LEU A 30 -0.57 -3.29 -0.93
C LEU A 30 0.46 -2.48 -0.15
N MET A 31 1.65 -2.29 -0.72
CA MET A 31 2.68 -1.39 -0.20
C MET A 31 2.57 -0.06 -0.94
N PHE A 32 2.34 1.02 -0.21
CA PHE A 32 2.23 2.37 -0.77
C PHE A 32 2.86 3.36 0.21
N GLY A 33 3.83 4.16 -0.25
CA GLY A 33 4.52 5.15 0.60
C GLY A 33 5.26 4.54 1.79
N GLY A 34 5.73 3.30 1.69
CA GLY A 34 6.39 2.58 2.80
C GLY A 34 5.43 2.00 3.85
N TYR A 35 4.12 2.17 3.68
CA TYR A 35 3.10 1.60 4.54
C TYR A 35 2.41 0.43 3.85
N SER A 36 2.00 -0.56 4.64
CA SER A 36 1.27 -1.72 4.15
C SER A 36 -0.22 -1.59 4.42
N PHE A 37 -1.01 -1.99 3.43
CA PHE A 37 -2.46 -1.99 3.46
C PHE A 37 -2.97 -3.40 3.17
N ALA A 38 -4.01 -3.81 3.90
CA ALA A 38 -4.71 -5.07 3.71
C ALA A 38 -6.06 -4.82 3.04
N GLN A 39 -6.40 -5.67 2.08
CA GLN A 39 -7.66 -5.59 1.35
C GLN A 39 -8.84 -5.91 2.26
N ASN A 40 -9.92 -5.15 2.12
CA ASN A 40 -11.22 -5.47 2.72
C ASN A 40 -12.04 -6.38 1.78
N HIS A 41 -13.13 -6.96 2.31
CA HIS A 41 -14.03 -7.86 1.57
C HIS A 41 -14.55 -7.27 0.23
N THR A 42 -14.70 -5.95 0.13
CA THR A 42 -15.22 -5.27 -1.06
C THR A 42 -14.20 -5.14 -2.21
N LYS A 43 -13.00 -5.73 -2.10
CA LYS A 43 -11.87 -5.77 -3.07
C LYS A 43 -11.29 -4.42 -3.53
N ARG A 44 -12.05 -3.33 -3.46
CA ARG A 44 -11.65 -1.98 -3.91
C ARG A 44 -11.05 -1.12 -2.81
N LEU A 45 -11.22 -1.53 -1.55
CA LEU A 45 -10.82 -0.75 -0.38
C LEU A 45 -9.76 -1.48 0.42
N TRP A 46 -8.68 -0.77 0.69
CA TRP A 46 -7.51 -1.23 1.41
C TRP A 46 -7.33 -0.37 2.66
N TYR A 47 -7.10 -1.01 3.80
CA TYR A 47 -6.87 -0.31 5.07
C TYR A 47 -5.46 -0.58 5.56
N CYS A 48 -4.86 0.37 6.27
CA CYS A 48 -3.55 0.14 6.86
C CYS A 48 -3.54 -1.14 7.72
N SER A 49 -2.49 -1.96 7.58
CA SER A 49 -2.33 -3.20 8.35
C SER A 49 -2.32 -2.95 9.88
N GLN A 50 -2.00 -1.73 10.31
CA GLN A 50 -2.03 -1.30 11.71
C GLN A 50 -3.37 -0.66 12.12
N LYS A 51 -4.47 -0.92 11.40
CA LYS A 51 -5.82 -0.49 11.80
C LYS A 51 -6.19 -0.87 13.24
N ARG A 52 -5.65 -1.99 13.75
CA ARG A 52 -5.84 -2.44 15.15
C ARG A 52 -5.22 -1.48 16.18
N LEU A 53 -4.26 -0.64 15.79
CA LEU A 53 -3.69 0.42 16.61
C LEU A 53 -4.47 1.76 16.49
N GLY A 54 -5.60 1.76 15.78
CA GLY A 54 -6.41 2.98 15.56
C GLY A 54 -6.04 3.76 14.31
N CYS A 55 -5.18 3.24 13.43
CA CYS A 55 -4.86 3.89 12.15
C CYS A 55 -6.08 3.91 11.22
N LYS A 56 -6.36 5.08 10.64
CA LYS A 56 -7.49 5.33 9.74
C LYS A 56 -7.11 5.43 8.26
N ALA A 57 -5.80 5.41 7.96
CA ALA A 57 -5.29 5.44 6.60
C ALA A 57 -5.91 4.33 5.74
N LYS A 58 -6.27 4.71 4.51
CA LYS A 58 -6.99 3.86 3.56
C LYS A 58 -6.62 4.21 2.13
N VAL A 59 -6.63 3.21 1.27
CA VAL A 59 -6.41 3.36 -0.17
C VAL A 59 -7.59 2.74 -0.90
N GLN A 60 -8.14 3.45 -1.87
CA GLN A 60 -9.20 2.98 -2.74
C GLN A 60 -8.64 2.79 -4.15
N MET A 61 -8.95 1.65 -4.74
CA MET A 61 -8.54 1.27 -6.09
C MET A 61 -9.77 1.07 -6.97
N ASN A 62 -9.62 1.33 -8.28
CA ASN A 62 -10.62 0.99 -9.28
C ASN A 62 -10.53 -0.49 -9.69
N SER A 63 -11.36 -0.92 -10.64
CA SER A 63 -11.33 -2.26 -11.23
C SER A 63 -10.05 -2.57 -12.01
N ASP A 64 -9.34 -1.53 -12.45
CA ASP A 64 -8.10 -1.64 -13.23
C ASP A 64 -6.85 -1.62 -12.34
N ASN A 65 -7.03 -1.86 -11.03
CA ASN A 65 -5.98 -1.81 -10.02
C ASN A 65 -5.21 -0.49 -9.96
N CYS A 66 -5.80 0.62 -10.38
CA CYS A 66 -5.25 1.96 -10.21
C CYS A 66 -5.76 2.58 -8.89
N ILE A 67 -4.88 3.27 -8.17
CA ILE A 67 -5.25 4.05 -6.99
C ILE A 67 -6.09 5.25 -7.44
N VAL A 68 -7.33 5.32 -6.98
CA VAL A 68 -8.24 6.46 -7.22
C VAL A 68 -8.27 7.43 -6.05
N PHE A 69 -7.94 6.96 -4.85
CA PHE A 69 -7.89 7.77 -3.64
C PHE A 69 -6.94 7.13 -2.63
N ALA A 70 -6.14 7.95 -1.95
CA ALA A 70 -5.28 7.52 -0.86
C ALA A 70 -5.34 8.54 0.27
N ASP A 71 -5.66 8.06 1.46
CA ASP A 71 -5.52 8.76 2.72
C ASP A 71 -4.29 8.17 3.42
N SER A 72 -3.20 8.95 3.41
CA SER A 72 -1.88 8.57 3.93
C SER A 72 -1.59 9.16 5.31
N GLU A 73 -2.62 9.55 6.07
CA GLU A 73 -2.44 10.00 7.44
C GLU A 73 -2.28 8.81 8.40
N HIS A 74 -1.05 8.58 8.85
CA HIS A 74 -0.71 7.51 9.79
C HIS A 74 -0.39 8.05 11.18
N CYS A 75 -1.00 7.45 12.20
CA CYS A 75 -0.69 7.72 13.61
C CYS A 75 0.49 6.87 14.15
N HIS A 76 1.22 6.20 13.27
CA HIS A 76 2.30 5.28 13.62
C HIS A 76 3.43 5.34 12.60
N LYS A 77 4.60 4.85 13.01
CA LYS A 77 5.76 4.75 12.14
C LYS A 77 5.57 3.65 11.07
N PRO A 78 6.20 3.79 9.89
CA PRO A 78 6.20 2.74 8.87
C PRO A 78 6.72 1.41 9.44
N PRO A 79 6.18 0.26 9.01
CA PRO A 79 6.77 -1.03 9.33
C PRO A 79 8.13 -1.17 8.63
N GLU A 80 9.05 -1.89 9.25
CA GLU A 80 10.36 -2.16 8.66
C GLU A 80 10.31 -3.41 7.77
N TYR A 81 10.79 -3.29 6.54
CA TYR A 81 10.82 -4.37 5.56
C TYR A 81 12.25 -4.64 5.11
N HIS A 82 12.58 -5.92 5.00
CA HIS A 82 13.80 -6.38 4.36
C HIS A 82 13.46 -6.86 2.95
N ILE A 83 14.08 -6.26 1.94
CA ILE A 83 13.95 -6.68 0.55
C ILE A 83 15.00 -7.76 0.28
N THR A 84 14.56 -8.96 -0.09
CA THR A 84 15.47 -10.06 -0.43
C THR A 84 16.20 -9.76 -1.75
N LYS A 85 17.27 -10.50 -2.03
CA LYS A 85 17.97 -10.44 -3.34
C LYS A 85 17.04 -10.76 -4.52
N SER A 86 15.94 -11.46 -4.28
CA SER A 86 14.89 -11.77 -5.25
C SER A 86 13.80 -10.68 -5.40
N GLY A 87 13.94 -9.56 -4.69
CA GLY A 87 12.97 -8.45 -4.73
C GLY A 87 11.72 -8.67 -3.89
N GLN A 88 11.70 -9.67 -3.00
CA GLN A 88 10.54 -9.96 -2.15
C GLN A 88 10.62 -9.14 -0.86
N TYR A 89 9.47 -8.57 -0.45
CA TYR A 89 9.35 -7.81 0.78
C TYR A 89 9.04 -8.73 1.96
N VAL A 90 9.97 -8.82 2.91
CA VAL A 90 9.81 -9.58 4.15
C VAL A 90 9.64 -8.61 5.31
N LEU A 91 8.48 -8.64 5.98
CA LEU A 91 8.22 -7.82 7.15
C LEU A 91 9.14 -8.25 8.31
N LEU A 92 9.93 -7.32 8.83
CA LEU A 92 10.72 -7.54 10.04
C LEU A 92 9.79 -7.49 11.25
N ARG A 93 9.37 -8.67 11.71
CA ARG A 93 8.69 -8.77 13.00
C ARG A 93 9.74 -8.60 14.08
N ASN A 94 9.66 -7.51 14.84
CA ASN A 94 10.35 -7.41 16.12
C ASN A 94 9.86 -8.55 17.01
N SER A 95 10.62 -9.65 17.01
CA SER A 95 10.49 -10.73 17.95
C SER A 95 10.80 -10.13 19.30
N LYS A 96 9.75 -9.73 20.04
CA LYS A 96 9.89 -9.41 21.46
C LYS A 96 10.61 -10.60 22.08
N LYS A 97 11.90 -10.47 22.37
CA LYS A 97 12.65 -11.45 23.17
C LYS A 97 11.86 -11.56 24.45
N ARG A 98 11.09 -12.63 24.60
CA ARG A 98 10.42 -12.97 25.86
C ARG A 98 11.56 -13.10 26.86
N LYS A 99 11.78 -12.08 27.70
CA LYS A 99 12.68 -12.21 28.85
C LYS A 99 12.08 -13.34 29.67
N ARG A 100 12.67 -14.54 29.61
CA ARG A 100 12.46 -15.57 30.62
C ARG A 100 13.02 -14.96 31.90
N SER A 101 12.16 -14.47 32.78
CA SER A 101 12.53 -14.22 34.16
C SER A 101 12.99 -15.55 34.74
N LYS A 102 14.19 -15.53 35.32
CA LYS A 102 14.79 -16.63 36.08
C LYS A 102 14.12 -16.72 37.45
#